data_AF-A0A7W1CJ51-F1
#
_entry.id   AF-A0A7W1CJ51-F1
#
_cell.length_a   1.000
_cell.length_b   1.000
_cell.length_c   1.000
_cell.angle_alpha   90.00
_cell.angle_beta   90.00
_cell.angle_gamma   90.00
#
_symmetry.space_group_name_H-M   'P 1'
#
loop_
_entity.id
_entity.type
_entity.pdbx_description
1 polymer ?
#
loop_
_entity_poly.entity_id
_entity_poly.type
_entity_poly.pdbx_seq_one_letter_code
_entity_poly.pdbx_strand_id
1 'polypeptide(L)'
;MRSLLLICLLFVCGCTTVTRVSNPVKVIDSEEMTWVVETVMAKWRHEEGRRLKLEHSNLYYDTAIVALRLEISSQEILEIDVARALLVDFVEDLLREINTNPIVSNDLISYPFTPNMLNIEINFESFHGIYVDPFYVGCIALCNGMARYNAFDLKDDRLYSWHSRVEPYTKSREISIIERAADRKFMNNRKKVCEPRLIDEHMLHMDPFCGERGMNLEF
;
A
#
# COMPACT_ATOMS: atom_id res chain seq x y z
N MET A 1 -58.97 31.24 -20.47
CA MET A 1 -57.57 31.59 -20.83
C MET A 1 -56.86 32.36 -19.71
N ARG A 2 -56.86 31.85 -18.47
CA ARG A 2 -56.12 32.44 -17.33
C ARG A 2 -55.19 31.44 -16.62
N SER A 3 -55.37 30.14 -16.88
CA SER A 3 -54.60 29.07 -16.21
C SER A 3 -53.31 28.64 -16.95
N LEU A 4 -53.04 29.17 -18.15
CA LEU A 4 -51.84 28.84 -18.93
C LEU A 4 -50.63 29.75 -18.62
N LEU A 5 -50.85 30.91 -17.99
CA LEU A 5 -49.77 31.86 -17.64
C LEU A 5 -49.02 31.48 -16.36
N LEU A 6 -49.60 30.63 -15.50
CA LEU A 6 -48.99 30.22 -14.23
C LEU A 6 -47.96 29.10 -14.38
N ILE A 7 -48.02 28.33 -15.46
CA ILE A 7 -47.08 27.22 -15.72
C ILE A 7 -45.75 27.75 -16.29
N CYS A 8 -45.77 28.87 -17.04
CA CYS A 8 -44.54 29.49 -17.55
C CYS A 8 -43.71 30.23 -16.49
N LEU A 9 -44.34 30.69 -15.39
CA LEU A 9 -43.63 31.38 -14.30
C LEU A 9 -42.88 30.43 -13.35
N LEU A 10 -43.18 29.13 -13.38
CA LEU A 10 -42.44 28.12 -12.60
C LEU A 10 -41.14 27.64 -13.27
N PHE A 11 -40.90 27.98 -14.53
CA PHE A 11 -39.70 27.57 -15.27
C PHE A 11 -38.52 28.57 -15.18
N VAL A 12 -38.72 29.76 -14.60
CA VAL A 12 -37.69 30.83 -14.59
C VAL A 12 -36.93 30.92 -13.25
N CYS A 13 -37.30 30.15 -12.23
CA CYS A 13 -36.67 30.18 -10.91
C CYS A 13 -35.73 28.99 -10.64
N GLY A 14 -35.10 28.46 -11.70
CA GLY A 14 -34.17 27.32 -11.63
C GLY A 14 -32.70 27.66 -11.92
N CYS A 15 -32.35 28.95 -12.06
CA CYS A 15 -30.94 29.37 -12.09
C CYS A 15 -30.37 29.36 -10.68
N THR A 16 -30.23 28.18 -10.08
CA THR A 16 -29.16 27.99 -9.11
C THR A 16 -27.87 28.28 -9.86
N THR A 17 -27.24 29.41 -9.53
CA THR A 17 -25.83 29.63 -9.80
C THR A 17 -25.09 28.36 -9.40
N VAL A 18 -24.72 27.56 -10.40
CA VAL A 18 -23.65 26.58 -10.25
C VAL A 18 -22.45 27.45 -9.92
N THR A 19 -22.13 27.54 -8.63
CA THR A 19 -20.79 27.93 -8.21
C THR A 19 -19.87 27.01 -8.99
N ARG A 20 -19.17 27.57 -9.99
CA ARG A 20 -18.06 26.90 -10.63
C ARG A 20 -17.15 26.49 -9.47
N VAL A 21 -17.16 25.19 -9.15
CA VAL A 21 -16.08 24.58 -8.38
C VAL A 21 -14.83 25.03 -9.11
N SER A 22 -13.99 25.81 -8.40
CA SER A 22 -12.76 26.26 -8.99
C SER A 22 -12.00 24.99 -9.38
N ASN A 23 -11.51 24.92 -10.62
CA ASN A 23 -10.69 23.77 -10.99
C ASN A 23 -9.53 23.75 -9.99
N PRO A 24 -9.27 22.62 -9.31
CA PRO A 24 -8.29 22.59 -8.24
C PRO A 24 -6.98 23.16 -8.75
N VAL A 25 -6.52 24.23 -8.11
CA VAL A 25 -5.28 24.90 -8.47
C VAL A 25 -4.15 24.01 -8.00
N LYS A 26 -3.29 23.62 -8.96
CA LYS A 26 -2.03 22.96 -8.65
C LYS A 26 -1.10 24.01 -8.03
N VAL A 27 -0.75 23.83 -6.76
CA VAL A 27 0.20 24.71 -6.05
C VAL A 27 1.37 23.86 -5.57
N ILE A 28 2.57 24.45 -5.59
CA ILE A 28 3.77 23.86 -4.99
C ILE A 28 3.53 23.74 -3.47
N ASP A 29 3.84 22.57 -2.92
CA ASP A 29 3.39 22.08 -1.61
C ASP A 29 3.50 23.09 -0.45
N SER A 30 2.56 23.04 0.52
CA SER A 30 2.74 23.73 1.79
C SER A 30 3.93 23.15 2.55
N GLU A 31 4.71 23.99 3.26
CA GLU A 31 5.92 23.57 3.98
C GLU A 31 5.65 22.40 4.92
N GLU A 32 4.51 22.42 5.62
CA GLU A 32 4.10 21.39 6.58
C GLU A 32 3.73 20.06 5.91
N MET A 33 3.04 20.09 4.77
CA MET A 33 2.75 18.88 4.02
C MET A 33 4.03 18.31 3.40
N THR A 34 4.89 19.18 2.88
CA THR A 34 6.22 18.79 2.39
C THR A 34 7.00 18.06 3.47
N TRP A 35 7.01 18.59 4.70
CA TRP A 35 7.66 17.96 5.84
C TRP A 35 7.10 16.56 6.14
N VAL A 36 5.77 16.41 6.15
CA VAL A 36 5.11 15.11 6.37
C VAL A 36 5.51 14.11 5.29
N VAL A 37 5.41 14.50 4.01
CA VAL A 37 5.76 13.65 2.87
C VAL A 37 7.23 13.24 2.93
N GLU A 38 8.15 14.19 3.10
CA GLU A 38 9.58 13.90 3.18
C GLU A 38 9.94 13.02 4.39
N THR A 39 9.27 13.20 5.53
CA THR A 39 9.48 12.34 6.71
C THR A 39 9.08 10.89 6.43
N VAL A 40 7.90 10.68 5.82
CA VAL A 40 7.47 9.35 5.39
C VAL A 40 8.45 8.80 4.37
N MET A 41 8.81 9.57 3.35
CA MET A 41 9.71 9.09 2.30
C MET A 41 11.13 8.81 2.81
N ALA A 42 11.62 9.54 3.81
CA ALA A 42 12.90 9.24 4.46
C ALA A 42 12.84 7.90 5.20
N LYS A 43 11.76 7.62 5.94
CA LYS A 43 11.55 6.30 6.57
C LYS A 43 11.59 5.20 5.52
N TRP A 44 10.80 5.34 4.46
CA TRP A 44 10.67 4.31 3.43
C TRP A 44 11.96 4.12 2.62
N ARG A 45 12.73 5.19 2.35
CA ARG A 45 14.04 5.10 1.68
C ARG A 45 15.05 4.23 2.43
N HIS A 46 14.98 4.22 3.76
CA HIS A 46 15.95 3.55 4.62
C HIS A 46 15.47 2.22 5.20
N GLU A 47 14.19 1.87 5.05
CA GLU A 47 13.64 0.60 5.51
C GLU A 47 14.17 -0.54 4.62
N GLU A 48 14.61 -1.65 5.25
CA GLU A 48 15.19 -2.78 4.52
C GLU A 48 14.18 -3.37 3.53
N GLY A 49 14.59 -3.50 2.27
CA GLY A 49 13.79 -4.13 1.22
C GLY A 49 12.61 -3.30 0.69
N ARG A 50 12.61 -1.98 0.90
CA ARG A 50 11.59 -1.06 0.38
C ARG A 50 12.21 0.23 -0.17
N ARG A 51 13.14 0.14 -1.13
CA ARG A 51 13.95 1.28 -1.64
C ARG A 51 13.16 2.26 -2.52
N LEU A 52 12.13 2.87 -1.96
CA LEU A 52 11.29 3.86 -2.62
C LEU A 52 11.99 5.22 -2.68
N LYS A 53 11.90 5.88 -3.83
CA LYS A 53 12.41 7.24 -4.06
C LYS A 53 11.27 8.14 -4.48
N LEU A 54 11.11 9.28 -3.82
CA LEU A 54 10.14 10.30 -4.24
C LEU A 54 10.72 11.03 -5.45
N GLU A 55 10.01 11.00 -6.56
CA GLU A 55 10.34 11.81 -7.73
C GLU A 55 9.65 13.16 -7.59
N HIS A 56 8.32 13.16 -7.50
CA HIS A 56 7.50 14.38 -7.44
C HIS A 56 6.39 14.29 -6.40
N SER A 57 6.08 15.43 -5.77
CA SER A 57 4.91 15.61 -4.91
C SER A 57 4.13 16.84 -5.40
N ASN A 58 2.80 16.74 -5.42
CA ASN A 58 1.93 17.85 -5.79
C ASN A 58 0.67 17.86 -4.95
N LEU A 59 0.29 19.03 -4.47
CA LEU A 59 -0.98 19.26 -3.81
C LEU A 59 -1.99 19.96 -4.72
N TYR A 60 -3.24 19.50 -4.60
CA TYR A 60 -4.40 20.08 -5.27
C TYR A 60 -5.23 20.84 -4.26
N TYR A 61 -5.43 22.13 -4.51
CA TYR A 61 -6.16 23.04 -3.63
C TYR A 61 -7.42 23.59 -4.29
N ASP A 62 -8.46 23.77 -3.51
CA ASP A 62 -9.54 24.73 -3.80
C ASP A 62 -9.47 25.83 -2.72
N THR A 63 -10.34 25.78 -1.72
CA THR A 63 -10.21 26.59 -0.48
C THR A 63 -9.32 25.94 0.58
N ALA A 64 -9.06 24.65 0.43
CA ALA A 64 -8.31 23.78 1.33
C ALA A 64 -7.67 22.65 0.52
N ILE A 65 -6.82 21.82 1.15
CA ILE A 65 -6.19 20.67 0.50
C ILE A 65 -7.26 19.64 0.12
N VAL A 66 -7.38 19.36 -1.18
CA VAL A 66 -8.37 18.41 -1.74
C VAL A 66 -7.75 17.04 -2.00
N ALA A 67 -6.54 17.03 -2.56
CA ALA A 67 -5.85 15.79 -2.89
C ALA A 67 -4.33 15.97 -2.87
N LEU A 68 -3.63 14.89 -2.55
CA LEU A 68 -2.18 14.79 -2.61
C LEU A 68 -1.80 13.79 -3.71
N ARG A 69 -0.90 14.19 -4.60
CA ARG A 69 -0.30 13.32 -5.61
C ARG A 69 1.17 13.09 -5.32
N LEU A 70 1.57 11.82 -5.31
CA LEU A 70 2.95 11.39 -5.14
C LEU A 70 3.36 10.52 -6.33
N GLU A 71 4.51 10.82 -6.91
CA GLU A 71 5.16 10.02 -7.93
C GLU A 71 6.46 9.48 -7.35
N ILE A 72 6.57 8.15 -7.31
CA ILE A 72 7.61 7.41 -6.62
C ILE A 72 8.23 6.42 -7.60
N SER A 73 9.54 6.20 -7.50
CA SER A 73 10.26 5.19 -8.25
C SER A 73 10.93 4.16 -7.34
N SER A 74 11.13 2.94 -7.85
CA SER A 74 11.91 1.88 -7.20
C SER A 74 12.55 0.98 -8.25
N GLN A 75 13.61 0.25 -7.89
CA GLN A 75 14.21 -0.79 -8.74
C GLN A 75 13.85 -2.21 -8.31
N GLU A 76 12.95 -2.34 -7.32
CA GLU A 76 12.52 -3.63 -6.82
C GLU A 76 11.67 -4.39 -7.84
N ILE A 77 11.65 -5.71 -7.69
CA ILE A 77 10.87 -6.62 -8.52
C ILE A 77 9.89 -7.31 -7.58
N LEU A 78 8.60 -6.99 -7.72
CA LEU A 78 7.58 -7.42 -6.77
C LEU A 78 6.50 -8.25 -7.46
N GLU A 79 6.11 -9.34 -6.80
CA GLU A 79 4.87 -10.04 -7.11
C GLU A 79 3.66 -9.25 -6.60
N ILE A 80 2.47 -9.60 -7.08
CA ILE A 80 1.25 -8.82 -6.83
C ILE A 80 0.83 -8.77 -5.35
N ASP A 81 1.08 -9.83 -4.59
CA ASP A 81 0.82 -9.90 -3.15
C ASP A 81 1.76 -8.99 -2.36
N VAL A 82 3.06 -9.02 -2.68
CA VAL A 82 4.06 -8.14 -2.07
C VAL A 82 3.80 -6.68 -2.44
N ALA A 83 3.50 -6.40 -3.71
CA ALA A 83 3.12 -5.08 -4.19
C ALA A 83 1.85 -4.55 -3.50
N ARG A 84 0.86 -5.42 -3.27
CA ARG A 84 -0.36 -5.08 -2.53
C ARG A 84 -0.04 -4.69 -1.10
N ALA A 85 0.75 -5.50 -0.40
CA ALA A 85 1.17 -5.22 0.97
C ALA A 85 1.97 -3.91 1.06
N LEU A 86 2.85 -3.64 0.09
CA LEU A 86 3.63 -2.40 0.01
C LEU A 86 2.73 -1.18 -0.13
N LEU A 87 1.76 -1.21 -1.07
CA LEU A 87 0.83 -0.09 -1.26
C LEU A 87 0.04 0.18 0.02
N VAL A 88 -0.51 -0.87 0.63
CA VAL A 88 -1.32 -0.75 1.85
C VAL A 88 -0.48 -0.17 2.98
N ASP A 89 0.71 -0.70 3.24
CA ASP A 89 1.58 -0.18 4.29
C ASP A 89 1.95 1.28 4.07
N PHE A 90 2.28 1.65 2.83
CA PHE A 90 2.65 3.02 2.48
C PHE A 90 1.47 3.98 2.67
N VAL A 91 0.29 3.61 2.19
CA VAL A 91 -0.92 4.43 2.32
C VAL A 91 -1.33 4.58 3.79
N GLU A 92 -1.34 3.51 4.57
CA GLU A 92 -1.72 3.59 5.99
C GLU A 92 -0.70 4.41 6.80
N ASP A 93 0.60 4.29 6.51
CA ASP A 93 1.62 5.12 7.14
C ASP A 93 1.46 6.60 6.77
N LEU A 94 1.29 6.91 5.49
CA LEU A 94 1.12 8.29 5.02
C LEU A 94 -0.16 8.92 5.61
N LEU A 95 -1.28 8.19 5.58
CA LEU A 95 -2.53 8.65 6.17
C LEU A 95 -2.42 8.85 7.68
N ARG A 96 -1.67 7.99 8.38
CA ARG A 96 -1.41 8.17 9.80
C ARG A 96 -0.70 9.50 10.03
N GLU A 97 0.45 9.73 9.38
CA GLU A 97 1.24 10.95 9.60
C GLU A 97 0.44 12.22 9.26
N ILE A 98 -0.29 12.23 8.13
CA ILE A 98 -1.15 13.37 7.74
C ILE A 98 -2.25 13.62 8.80
N ASN A 99 -2.99 12.58 9.18
CA ASN A 99 -4.15 12.74 10.06
C ASN A 99 -3.78 13.00 11.52
N THR A 100 -2.56 12.66 11.94
CA THR A 100 -2.04 12.97 13.29
C THR A 100 -1.37 14.33 13.38
N ASN A 101 -0.99 14.95 12.26
CA ASN A 101 -0.36 16.27 12.26
C ASN A 101 -1.44 17.37 12.50
N PRO A 102 -1.37 18.10 13.62
CA PRO A 102 -2.40 19.08 13.98
C PRO A 102 -2.40 20.32 13.08
N ILE A 103 -1.29 20.62 12.40
CA ILE A 103 -1.20 21.77 11.49
C ILE A 103 -1.83 21.40 10.15
N VAL A 104 -1.37 20.30 9.55
CA VAL A 104 -1.89 19.82 8.26
C VAL A 104 -3.38 19.50 8.33
N SER A 105 -3.85 18.88 9.43
CA SER A 105 -5.26 18.49 9.58
C SER A 105 -6.25 19.67 9.55
N ASN A 106 -5.83 20.87 9.94
CA ASN A 106 -6.66 22.08 9.85
C ASN A 106 -6.79 22.61 8.42
N ASP A 107 -5.85 22.26 7.54
CA ASP A 107 -5.80 22.74 6.16
C ASP A 107 -6.48 21.78 5.16
N LEU A 108 -7.01 20.64 5.64
CA LEU A 108 -7.70 19.65 4.80
C LEU A 108 -9.14 20.06 4.51
N ILE A 109 -9.59 19.87 3.27
CA ILE A 109 -11.00 20.13 2.90
C ILE A 109 -11.98 19.20 3.65
N SER A 110 -11.48 18.03 4.05
CA SER A 110 -12.23 17.01 4.75
C SER A 110 -11.30 16.23 5.67
N TYR A 111 -11.68 16.13 6.94
CA TYR A 111 -10.98 15.36 7.96
C TYR A 111 -11.86 14.19 8.44
N PRO A 112 -11.33 12.96 8.56
CA PRO A 112 -9.94 12.57 8.25
C PRO A 112 -9.67 12.53 6.73
N PHE A 113 -8.41 12.71 6.37
CA PHE A 113 -7.92 12.41 5.02
C PHE A 113 -8.07 10.91 4.76
N THR A 114 -8.52 10.54 3.56
CA THR A 114 -8.85 9.15 3.20
C THR A 114 -8.10 8.71 1.95
N PRO A 115 -8.02 7.39 1.66
CA PRO A 115 -7.40 6.89 0.43
C PRO A 115 -7.98 7.48 -0.88
N ASN A 116 -9.22 7.99 -0.85
CA ASN A 116 -9.84 8.62 -2.01
C ASN A 116 -9.22 9.97 -2.37
N MET A 117 -8.49 10.59 -1.44
CA MET A 117 -7.83 11.89 -1.60
C MET A 117 -6.34 11.72 -1.94
N LEU A 118 -5.87 10.49 -2.11
CA LEU A 118 -4.50 10.15 -2.48
C LEU A 118 -4.43 9.71 -3.94
N ASN A 119 -3.47 10.28 -4.66
CA ASN A 119 -3.09 9.92 -6.01
C ASN A 119 -1.63 9.46 -6.01
N ILE A 120 -1.39 8.20 -5.72
CA ILE A 120 -0.03 7.66 -5.59
C ILE A 120 0.29 6.86 -6.85
N GLU A 121 1.46 7.08 -7.42
CA GLU A 121 2.01 6.27 -8.49
C GLU A 121 3.41 5.81 -8.08
N ILE A 122 3.63 4.49 -8.10
CA ILE A 122 4.92 3.85 -7.80
C ILE A 122 5.35 3.09 -9.04
N ASN A 123 6.40 3.58 -9.68
CA ASN A 123 6.98 2.98 -10.88
C ASN A 123 8.17 2.10 -10.50
N PHE A 124 8.15 0.85 -10.95
CA PHE A 124 9.25 -0.10 -10.77
C PHE A 124 10.09 -0.09 -12.04
N GLU A 125 11.25 0.55 -11.98
CA GLU A 125 12.16 0.73 -13.11
C GLU A 125 13.29 -0.31 -13.07
N SER A 126 12.92 -1.59 -13.02
CA SER A 126 13.89 -2.68 -13.05
C SER A 126 14.15 -3.13 -14.48
N PHE A 127 15.43 -3.19 -14.86
CA PHE A 127 15.86 -3.78 -16.14
C PHE A 127 15.39 -5.24 -16.27
N HIS A 128 15.31 -5.98 -15.17
CA HIS A 128 14.93 -7.39 -15.18
C HIS A 128 13.44 -7.60 -15.50
N GLY A 129 12.56 -6.73 -14.98
CA GLY A 129 11.13 -6.83 -15.21
C GLY A 129 10.73 -6.63 -16.68
N ILE A 130 11.48 -5.82 -17.43
CA ILE A 130 11.22 -5.55 -18.85
C ILE A 130 11.50 -6.76 -19.75
N TYR A 131 12.41 -7.66 -19.35
CA TYR A 131 12.94 -8.70 -20.26
C TYR A 131 12.78 -10.15 -19.78
N VAL A 132 12.44 -10.39 -18.50
CA VAL A 132 12.53 -11.74 -17.92
C VAL A 132 11.18 -12.36 -17.61
N ASP A 133 10.25 -11.65 -16.98
CA ASP A 133 9.00 -12.26 -16.50
C ASP A 133 7.83 -11.26 -16.40
N PRO A 134 6.71 -11.49 -17.14
CA PRO A 134 5.52 -10.63 -17.10
C PRO A 134 4.66 -10.80 -15.83
N PHE A 135 5.00 -11.69 -14.90
CA PHE A 135 4.27 -11.87 -13.64
C PHE A 135 4.60 -10.82 -12.58
N TYR A 136 5.65 -10.01 -12.77
CA TYR A 136 6.03 -8.95 -11.85
C TYR A 136 5.30 -7.63 -12.12
N VAL A 137 5.06 -6.87 -11.05
CA VAL A 137 4.41 -5.56 -11.09
C VAL A 137 5.41 -4.50 -11.53
N GLY A 138 5.11 -3.84 -12.66
CA GLY A 138 5.88 -2.70 -13.18
C GLY A 138 5.38 -1.35 -12.68
N CYS A 139 4.10 -1.24 -12.31
CA CYS A 139 3.54 -0.01 -11.77
C CYS A 139 2.42 -0.30 -10.77
N ILE A 140 2.38 0.48 -9.68
CA ILE A 140 1.26 0.52 -8.75
C ILE A 140 0.67 1.92 -8.79
N ALA A 141 -0.65 2.03 -8.91
CA ALA A 141 -1.33 3.31 -8.80
C ALA A 141 -2.51 3.25 -7.82
N LEU A 142 -2.62 4.23 -6.94
CA LEU A 142 -3.83 4.53 -6.18
C LEU A 142 -4.41 5.84 -6.71
N CYS A 143 -5.67 5.82 -7.14
CA CYS A 143 -6.36 7.04 -7.53
C CYS A 143 -7.86 6.88 -7.28
N ASN A 144 -8.48 7.87 -6.63
CA ASN A 144 -9.90 7.86 -6.25
C ASN A 144 -10.31 6.57 -5.51
N GLY A 145 -9.46 6.08 -4.61
CA GLY A 145 -9.73 4.87 -3.83
C GLY A 145 -9.60 3.55 -4.59
N MET A 146 -9.16 3.58 -5.85
CA MET A 146 -8.92 2.40 -6.66
C MET A 146 -7.43 2.11 -6.75
N ALA A 147 -7.02 0.92 -6.35
CA ALA A 147 -5.68 0.38 -6.50
C ALA A 147 -5.57 -0.32 -7.86
N ARG A 148 -4.49 -0.03 -8.59
CA ARG A 148 -4.13 -0.63 -9.87
C ARG A 148 -2.75 -1.24 -9.73
N TYR A 149 -2.62 -2.50 -10.12
CA TYR A 149 -1.38 -3.25 -10.16
C TYR A 149 -1.15 -3.64 -11.61
N ASN A 150 -0.14 -3.05 -12.21
CA ASN A 150 0.12 -3.10 -13.63
C ASN A 150 1.40 -3.90 -13.85
N ALA A 151 1.34 -4.95 -14.67
CA ALA A 151 2.50 -5.76 -14.99
C ALA A 151 3.55 -4.96 -15.79
N PHE A 152 4.83 -5.35 -15.71
CA PHE A 152 5.92 -4.74 -16.50
C PHE A 152 5.68 -4.78 -18.02
N ASP A 153 4.84 -5.69 -18.47
CA ASP A 153 4.53 -6.00 -19.88
C ASP A 153 3.76 -4.90 -20.62
N LEU A 154 3.25 -3.85 -19.95
CA LEU A 154 2.42 -2.79 -20.54
C LEU A 154 3.04 -1.95 -21.69
N LYS A 155 4.19 -2.36 -22.26
CA LYS A 155 4.55 -1.97 -23.62
C LYS A 155 3.79 -2.72 -24.71
N ASP A 156 3.06 -3.80 -24.39
CA ASP A 156 2.18 -4.50 -25.35
C ASP A 156 0.78 -4.77 -24.76
N ASP A 157 -0.10 -3.76 -24.84
CA ASP A 157 -1.51 -3.80 -24.40
C ASP A 157 -2.34 -5.00 -24.91
N ARG A 158 -1.80 -5.78 -25.86
CA ARG A 158 -2.51 -6.88 -26.55
C ARG A 158 -2.27 -8.26 -25.94
N LEU A 159 -1.26 -8.46 -25.11
CA LEU A 159 -0.82 -9.82 -24.77
C LEU A 159 -1.18 -10.30 -23.35
N TYR A 160 -1.22 -9.43 -22.32
CA TYR A 160 -1.37 -9.92 -20.92
C TYR A 160 -2.19 -9.02 -19.98
N SER A 161 -3.31 -8.45 -20.45
CA SER A 161 -4.20 -7.62 -19.61
C SER A 161 -4.74 -8.31 -18.35
N TRP A 162 -4.74 -9.65 -18.30
CA TRP A 162 -5.17 -10.45 -17.16
C TRP A 162 -4.17 -10.50 -15.99
N HIS A 163 -2.90 -10.13 -16.22
CA HIS A 163 -1.90 -9.96 -15.14
C HIS A 163 -2.02 -8.62 -14.44
N SER A 164 -2.67 -7.65 -15.08
CA SER A 164 -2.99 -6.39 -14.43
C SER A 164 -4.28 -6.52 -13.63
N ARG A 165 -4.34 -5.85 -12.49
CA ARG A 165 -5.47 -5.95 -11.57
C ARG A 165 -5.91 -4.57 -11.12
N VAL A 166 -7.21 -4.36 -11.10
CA VAL A 166 -7.83 -3.15 -10.56
C VAL A 166 -8.80 -3.58 -9.48
N GLU A 167 -8.65 -3.03 -8.29
CA GLU A 167 -9.51 -3.34 -7.15
C GLU A 167 -9.68 -2.11 -6.24
N PRO A 168 -10.79 -2.01 -5.49
CA PRO A 168 -10.91 -0.98 -4.46
C PRO A 168 -9.79 -1.13 -3.42
N TYR A 169 -9.23 -0.01 -2.97
CA TYR A 169 -8.17 0.00 -1.94
C TYR A 169 -8.59 -0.74 -0.67
N THR A 170 -9.87 -0.63 -0.28
CA THR A 170 -10.42 -1.35 0.87
C THR A 170 -10.28 -2.86 0.72
N LYS A 171 -10.38 -3.38 -0.51
CA LYS A 171 -10.19 -4.80 -0.78
C LYS A 171 -8.73 -5.20 -0.72
N SER A 172 -7.82 -4.39 -1.27
CA SER A 172 -6.38 -4.60 -1.13
C SER A 172 -5.97 -4.67 0.34
N ARG A 173 -6.46 -3.74 1.16
CA ARG A 173 -6.23 -3.71 2.61
C ARG A 173 -6.76 -4.96 3.32
N GLU A 174 -7.99 -5.37 3.01
CA GLU A 174 -8.58 -6.59 3.58
C GLU A 174 -7.75 -7.83 3.26
N ILE A 175 -7.35 -8.00 2.00
CA ILE A 175 -6.53 -9.12 1.54
C ILE A 175 -5.19 -9.13 2.28
N SER A 176 -4.48 -8.00 2.34
CA SER A 176 -3.19 -7.91 3.04
C SER A 176 -3.30 -8.23 4.54
N ILE A 177 -4.41 -7.86 5.20
CA ILE A 177 -4.65 -8.23 6.60
C ILE A 177 -4.84 -9.74 6.75
N ILE A 178 -5.62 -10.36 5.86
CA ILE A 178 -5.89 -11.80 5.87
C ILE A 178 -4.62 -12.60 5.60
N GLU A 179 -3.85 -12.22 4.58
CA GLU A 179 -2.57 -12.84 4.22
C GLU A 179 -1.59 -12.81 5.41
N ARG A 180 -1.39 -11.63 6.01
CA ARG A 180 -0.54 -11.50 7.22
C ARG A 180 -1.04 -12.35 8.38
N ALA A 181 -2.35 -12.47 8.57
CA ALA A 181 -2.92 -13.31 9.62
C ALA A 181 -2.68 -14.80 9.35
N ALA A 182 -2.79 -15.22 8.09
CA ALA A 182 -2.48 -16.58 7.66
C ALA A 182 -0.99 -16.88 7.87
N ASP A 183 -0.08 -16.01 7.43
CA ASP A 183 1.36 -16.17 7.57
C ASP A 183 1.79 -16.29 9.04
N ARG A 184 1.26 -15.42 9.91
CA ARG A 184 1.51 -15.50 11.37
C ARG A 184 1.09 -16.86 11.94
N LYS A 185 -0.06 -17.39 11.50
CA LYS A 185 -0.55 -18.70 11.95
C LYS A 185 0.39 -19.82 11.50
N PHE A 186 0.86 -19.80 10.25
CA PHE A 186 1.81 -20.78 9.73
C PHE A 186 3.16 -20.71 10.42
N MET A 187 3.71 -19.51 10.65
CA MET A 187 4.99 -19.32 11.33
C MET A 187 4.95 -19.77 12.79
N ASN A 188 3.86 -19.48 13.51
CA ASN A 188 3.67 -19.96 14.88
C ASN A 188 3.57 -21.49 14.95
N ASN A 189 2.91 -22.11 13.97
CA ASN A 189 2.84 -23.57 13.89
C ASN A 189 4.21 -24.20 13.60
N ARG A 190 5.03 -23.61 12.73
CA ARG A 190 6.41 -24.09 12.49
C ARG A 190 7.27 -24.01 13.76
N LYS A 191 7.20 -22.91 14.51
CA LYS A 191 7.94 -22.78 15.79
C LYS A 191 7.56 -23.86 16.81
N LYS A 192 6.26 -24.19 16.92
CA LYS A 192 5.78 -25.30 17.78
C LYS A 192 6.26 -26.69 17.36
N VAL A 193 6.56 -26.90 16.08
CA VAL A 193 7.11 -28.17 15.57
C VAL A 193 8.62 -28.26 15.82
N CYS A 194 9.33 -27.11 15.84
CA CYS A 194 10.78 -27.03 16.06
C CYS A 194 11.20 -26.89 17.53
N GLU A 195 10.28 -26.67 18.47
CA GLU A 195 10.56 -26.80 19.90
C GLU A 195 10.76 -28.29 20.24
N PRO A 196 11.94 -28.70 20.76
CA PRO A 196 12.10 -30.06 21.23
C PRO A 196 11.07 -30.29 22.34
N ARG A 197 10.25 -31.34 22.20
CA ARG A 197 9.49 -31.87 23.33
C ARG A 197 10.53 -32.18 24.40
N LEU A 198 10.61 -31.37 25.45
CA LEU A 198 11.23 -31.77 26.70
C LEU A 198 10.56 -33.09 27.06
N ILE A 199 11.33 -34.16 26.92
CA ILE A 199 10.91 -35.51 27.27
C ILE A 199 10.64 -35.45 28.76
N ASP A 200 9.39 -35.72 29.14
CA ASP A 200 8.98 -35.84 30.53
C ASP A 200 9.96 -36.75 31.27
N GLU A 201 10.64 -36.18 32.26
CA GLU A 201 11.51 -36.87 33.22
C GLU A 201 10.67 -37.77 34.14
N HIS A 202 10.08 -38.83 33.58
CA HIS A 202 9.37 -39.85 34.35
C HIS A 202 9.47 -41.23 33.66
N MET A 203 10.70 -41.73 33.48
CA MET A 203 10.94 -43.18 33.54
C MET A 203 12.15 -43.46 34.43
N LEU A 204 11.79 -43.91 35.63
CA LEU A 204 12.63 -44.48 36.68
C LEU A 204 13.44 -45.69 36.18
N HIS A 205 14.67 -45.77 36.71
CA HIS A 205 15.38 -46.98 37.18
C HIS A 205 15.18 -48.32 36.45
N MET A 206 16.28 -48.86 35.90
CA MET A 206 16.79 -50.20 36.24
C MET A 206 18.24 -50.39 35.74
N ASP A 207 19.14 -50.28 36.71
CA ASP A 207 20.42 -50.97 37.01
C ASP A 207 21.55 -51.26 35.99
N PRO A 208 22.82 -51.25 36.49
CA PRO A 208 24.04 -51.46 35.71
C PRO A 208 24.46 -52.95 35.72
N PHE A 209 24.88 -53.49 34.58
CA PHE A 209 25.66 -54.73 34.57
C PHE A 209 26.75 -54.72 33.49
N CYS A 210 27.96 -55.05 33.96
CA CYS A 210 29.24 -55.12 33.29
C CYS A 210 29.28 -55.96 32.00
N GLY A 211 30.24 -55.61 31.14
CA GLY A 211 30.77 -56.49 30.11
C GLY A 211 31.99 -55.89 29.41
N GLU A 212 33.16 -55.99 30.06
CA GLU A 212 34.48 -55.70 29.48
C GLU A 212 34.77 -56.53 28.22
N ARG A 213 35.41 -55.87 27.24
CA ARG A 213 36.42 -56.35 26.26
C ARG A 213 36.67 -55.15 25.32
N GLY A 214 37.83 -54.50 25.22
CA GLY A 214 39.21 -54.94 25.34
C GLY A 214 39.89 -54.77 23.96
N MET A 215 40.99 -54.01 23.93
CA MET A 215 42.02 -53.88 22.86
C MET A 215 41.72 -52.92 21.69
N ASN A 216 42.47 -51.80 21.55
CA ASN A 216 43.80 -51.61 20.90
C ASN A 216 43.69 -51.72 19.36
N LEU A 217 44.31 -50.93 18.47
CA LEU A 217 45.44 -49.99 18.50
C LEU A 217 45.38 -49.18 17.18
N GLU A 218 45.96 -47.97 17.21
CA GLU A 218 46.64 -47.21 16.13
C GLU A 218 46.56 -47.69 14.66
N PHE A 219 46.25 -46.75 13.75
CA PHE A 219 47.22 -46.05 12.88
C PHE A 219 46.68 -44.68 12.46
#